data_AF-A0A5K0ZBV8-F1
#
_entry.id   AF-A0A5K0ZBV8-F1
#
_cell.length_a   1.000
_cell.length_b   1.000
_cell.length_c   1.000
_cell.angle_alpha   90.00
_cell.angle_beta   90.00
_cell.angle_gamma   90.00
#
_symmetry.space_group_name_H-M   'P 1'
#
loop_
_entity.id
_entity.type
_entity.pdbx_description
1 polymer ?
#
loop_
_entity_poly.entity_id
_entity_poly.type
_entity_poly.pdbx_seq_one_letter_code
_entity_poly.pdbx_strand_id
1 'polypeptide(L)'
;EIPKSLEKLQHIHILNLSYSLLEGELPSGGKFANLSTELFLGNYALCGAPKFHVSLCLDKIERQSKRNAARVNATCAIGGSTLEVIVCTLISISCYRKRGLSKCPDDIERLRGITLLVISYRELLHVTSNFSNANFVGNESFGSVYKGILADGMTVAVK
;
A
#
# COMPACT_ATOMS: atom_id res chain seq x y z
N GLU A 1 -14.00 -7.56 31.32
CA GLU A 1 -14.81 -8.75 31.00
C GLU A 1 -15.67 -9.18 32.19
N ILE A 2 -16.88 -9.69 31.94
CA ILE A 2 -17.81 -10.19 32.98
C ILE A 2 -17.59 -11.70 33.15
N PRO A 3 -17.15 -12.18 34.33
CA PRO A 3 -16.83 -13.60 34.50
C PRO A 3 -18.09 -14.49 34.50
N LYS A 4 -18.05 -15.58 33.73
CA LYS A 4 -19.16 -16.57 33.61
C LYS A 4 -19.55 -17.21 34.95
N SER A 5 -18.67 -17.20 35.95
CA SER A 5 -18.97 -17.70 37.30
C SER A 5 -20.09 -16.90 37.99
N LEU A 6 -20.33 -15.65 37.60
CA LEU A 6 -21.41 -14.82 38.15
C LEU A 6 -22.80 -15.39 37.84
N GLU A 7 -22.96 -16.20 36.79
CA GLU A 7 -24.22 -16.88 36.48
C GLU A 7 -24.68 -17.81 37.62
N LYS A 8 -23.74 -18.31 38.44
CA LYS A 8 -24.03 -19.24 39.54
C LYS A 8 -24.50 -18.55 40.82
N LEU A 9 -24.46 -17.23 40.88
CA LEU A 9 -24.85 -16.49 42.07
C LEU A 9 -26.38 -16.40 42.19
N GLN A 10 -26.93 -17.01 43.24
CA GLN A 10 -28.37 -17.06 43.49
C GLN A 10 -28.92 -15.79 44.17
N HIS A 11 -28.05 -15.01 44.86
CA HIS A 11 -28.45 -13.89 45.73
C HIS A 11 -28.23 -12.49 45.14
N ILE A 12 -27.98 -12.36 43.82
CA ILE A 12 -27.87 -11.02 43.23
C ILE A 12 -29.26 -10.35 43.25
N HIS A 13 -29.39 -9.27 44.02
CA HIS A 13 -30.60 -8.44 44.10
C HIS A 13 -30.46 -7.13 43.32
N ILE A 14 -29.27 -6.53 43.31
CA ILE A 14 -28.96 -5.28 42.59
C ILE A 14 -27.59 -5.47 41.94
N LEU A 15 -27.50 -5.27 40.62
CA LEU A 15 -26.25 -5.35 39.85
C LEU A 15 -26.25 -4.25 38.80
N ASN A 16 -25.58 -3.13 39.07
CA ASN A 16 -25.38 -2.08 38.08
C ASN A 16 -23.94 -2.16 37.55
N LEU A 17 -23.80 -2.45 36.26
CA LEU A 17 -22.52 -2.54 35.56
C LEU A 17 -22.42 -1.50 34.44
N SER A 18 -23.29 -0.50 34.45
CA SER A 18 -23.30 0.56 33.45
C SER A 18 -22.00 1.37 33.51
N TYR A 19 -21.55 1.86 32.35
CA TYR A 19 -20.39 2.74 32.18
C TYR A 19 -19.09 2.23 32.84
N SER A 20 -18.93 0.92 32.98
CA SER A 20 -17.76 0.29 33.61
C SER A 20 -16.68 -0.12 32.60
N LEU A 21 -16.79 0.33 31.35
CA LEU A 21 -15.89 0.02 30.23
C LEU A 21 -15.64 -1.48 30.06
N LEU A 22 -16.69 -2.29 30.26
CA LEU A 22 -16.63 -3.74 30.13
C LEU A 22 -16.59 -4.13 28.65
N GLU A 23 -15.84 -5.18 28.37
CA GLU A 23 -15.69 -5.81 27.05
C GLU A 23 -15.98 -7.31 27.13
N GLY A 24 -16.32 -7.92 25.99
CA GLY A 24 -16.52 -9.37 25.87
C GLY A 24 -17.98 -9.82 25.83
N GLU A 25 -18.18 -11.13 25.93
CA GLU A 25 -19.50 -11.76 25.83
C GLU A 25 -20.31 -11.59 27.12
N LEU A 26 -21.57 -11.13 26.98
CA LEU A 26 -22.53 -11.09 28.07
C LEU A 26 -22.95 -12.52 28.46
N PRO A 27 -22.79 -12.91 29.75
CA PRO A 27 -23.29 -14.18 30.25
C PRO A 27 -24.82 -14.28 30.02
N SER A 28 -25.27 -15.36 29.41
CA SER A 28 -26.69 -15.56 29.08
C SER A 28 -27.43 -16.44 30.09
N GLY A 29 -26.72 -17.12 30.98
CA GLY A 29 -27.23 -18.06 31.96
C GLY A 29 -27.57 -17.43 33.32
N GLY A 30 -28.22 -18.23 34.17
CA GLY A 30 -28.56 -17.83 35.54
C GLY A 30 -29.46 -16.59 35.61
N LYS A 31 -29.23 -15.71 36.61
CA LYS A 31 -30.00 -14.47 36.75
C LYS A 31 -29.76 -13.47 35.61
N PHE A 32 -28.61 -13.51 34.93
CA PHE A 32 -28.31 -12.64 33.78
C PHE A 32 -29.31 -12.82 32.64
N ALA A 33 -29.92 -14.01 32.53
CA ALA A 33 -30.98 -14.25 31.57
C ALA A 33 -32.17 -13.28 31.71
N ASN A 34 -32.43 -12.80 32.92
CA ASN A 34 -33.57 -11.98 33.32
C ASN A 34 -33.18 -10.53 33.72
N LEU A 35 -31.93 -10.12 33.52
CA LEU A 35 -31.48 -8.76 33.85
C LEU A 35 -31.83 -7.77 32.74
N SER A 36 -32.17 -6.53 33.14
CA SER A 36 -32.48 -5.43 32.21
C SER A 36 -31.23 -4.95 31.46
N THR A 37 -31.44 -4.48 30.23
CA THR A 37 -30.41 -3.89 29.37
C THR A 37 -29.80 -2.61 29.96
N GLU A 38 -30.56 -1.91 30.80
CA GLU A 38 -30.13 -0.67 31.47
C GLU A 38 -28.91 -0.88 32.38
N LEU A 39 -28.76 -2.08 32.95
CA LEU A 39 -27.65 -2.41 33.85
C LEU A 39 -26.32 -2.55 33.13
N PHE A 40 -26.33 -2.64 31.79
CA PHE A 40 -25.14 -2.81 30.95
C PHE A 40 -24.89 -1.60 30.04
N LEU A 41 -25.68 -0.53 30.20
CA LEU A 41 -25.60 0.66 29.36
C LEU A 41 -24.19 1.30 29.39
N GLY A 42 -23.73 1.82 28.25
CA GLY A 42 -22.43 2.51 28.17
C GLY A 42 -21.21 1.59 28.08
N ASN A 43 -21.39 0.27 27.96
CA ASN A 43 -20.32 -0.68 27.70
C ASN A 43 -20.34 -1.14 26.23
N TYR A 44 -19.85 -0.30 25.32
CA TYR A 44 -19.96 -0.49 23.87
C TYR A 44 -19.19 -1.70 23.32
N ALA A 45 -18.20 -2.20 24.05
CA ALA A 45 -17.39 -3.36 23.69
C ALA A 45 -18.01 -4.69 24.17
N LEU A 46 -19.22 -4.67 24.74
CA LEU A 46 -19.98 -5.87 25.04
C LEU A 46 -20.64 -6.42 23.78
N CYS A 47 -20.67 -7.74 23.69
CA CYS A 47 -21.42 -8.46 22.68
C CYS A 47 -22.27 -9.56 23.33
N GLY A 48 -23.32 -10.04 22.67
CA GLY A 48 -24.14 -11.11 23.23
C GLY A 48 -25.47 -11.31 22.55
N ALA A 49 -26.45 -11.84 23.30
CA ALA A 49 -27.78 -12.11 22.78
C ALA A 49 -28.52 -10.81 22.41
N PRO A 50 -29.33 -10.80 21.32
CA PRO A 50 -30.02 -9.59 20.84
C PRO A 50 -30.91 -8.90 21.89
N LYS A 51 -31.41 -9.67 22.87
CA LYS A 51 -32.24 -9.17 23.98
C LYS A 51 -31.56 -8.08 24.81
N PHE A 52 -30.23 -8.00 24.78
CA PHE A 52 -29.47 -7.04 25.56
C PHE A 52 -29.18 -5.72 24.82
N HIS A 53 -29.69 -5.52 23.59
CA HIS A 53 -29.40 -4.37 22.74
C HIS A 53 -27.89 -4.13 22.52
N VAL A 54 -27.10 -5.21 22.54
CA VAL A 54 -25.67 -5.20 22.22
C VAL A 54 -25.42 -5.90 20.88
N SER A 55 -24.26 -5.65 20.29
CA SER A 55 -23.81 -6.35 19.08
C SER A 55 -23.75 -7.87 19.29
N LEU A 56 -24.05 -8.67 18.27
CA LEU A 56 -23.86 -10.12 18.38
C LEU A 56 -22.37 -10.46 18.49
N CYS A 57 -22.02 -11.38 19.40
CA CYS A 57 -20.66 -11.92 19.45
C CYS A 57 -20.39 -12.71 18.17
N LEU A 58 -19.43 -12.24 17.39
CA LEU A 58 -19.11 -12.79 16.09
C LEU A 58 -18.05 -13.89 16.22
N ASP A 59 -18.38 -14.99 16.89
CA ASP A 59 -17.37 -15.97 17.32
C ASP A 59 -16.98 -17.02 16.25
N LYS A 60 -17.57 -16.96 15.05
CA LYS A 60 -17.35 -18.00 14.01
C LYS A 60 -17.12 -17.52 12.58
N ILE A 61 -17.59 -16.35 12.18
CA ILE A 61 -17.43 -15.90 10.79
C ILE A 61 -15.95 -15.55 10.51
N GLU A 62 -15.22 -15.03 11.50
CA GLU A 62 -13.80 -14.70 11.33
C GLU A 62 -12.88 -15.94 11.33
N ARG A 63 -13.18 -16.97 12.14
CA ARG A 63 -12.42 -18.24 12.16
C ARG A 63 -12.63 -19.07 10.91
N GLN A 64 -13.84 -19.09 10.35
CA GLN A 64 -14.14 -19.80 9.12
C GLN A 64 -13.58 -19.06 7.89
N SER A 65 -13.62 -17.71 7.88
CA SER A 65 -12.93 -16.86 6.90
C SER A 65 -11.41 -17.09 6.90
N LYS A 66 -10.76 -17.06 8.07
CA LYS A 66 -9.30 -17.29 8.19
C LYS A 66 -8.90 -18.73 7.83
N ARG A 67 -9.70 -19.75 8.18
CA ARG A 67 -9.46 -21.15 7.81
C ARG A 67 -9.66 -21.40 6.31
N ASN A 68 -10.58 -20.68 5.67
CA ASN A 68 -10.80 -20.75 4.23
C ASN A 68 -9.70 -19.98 3.47
N ALA A 69 -9.26 -18.82 3.97
CA ALA A 69 -8.10 -18.09 3.42
C ALA A 69 -6.78 -18.90 3.55
N ALA A 70 -6.58 -19.59 4.68
CA ALA A 70 -5.42 -20.46 4.89
C ALA A 70 -5.44 -21.71 3.98
N ARG A 71 -6.61 -22.30 3.72
CA ARG A 71 -6.75 -23.43 2.77
C ARG A 71 -6.62 -23.00 1.31
N VAL A 72 -7.10 -21.80 0.96
CA VAL A 72 -6.92 -21.23 -0.38
C VAL A 72 -5.44 -20.94 -0.65
N ASN A 73 -4.67 -20.48 0.35
CA ASN A 73 -3.22 -20.29 0.23
C ASN A 73 -2.43 -21.61 0.15
N ALA A 74 -2.88 -22.68 0.82
CA ALA A 74 -2.20 -23.98 0.77
C ALA A 74 -2.44 -24.74 -0.55
N THR A 75 -3.51 -24.44 -1.30
CA THR A 75 -3.82 -25.13 -2.56
C THR A 75 -3.32 -24.38 -3.80
N CYS A 76 -2.93 -23.10 -3.66
CA CYS A 76 -2.29 -22.33 -4.73
C CYS A 76 -0.77 -22.56 -4.84
N ALA A 77 -0.16 -23.39 -3.97
CA ALA A 77 1.28 -23.66 -4.04
C ALA A 77 1.69 -24.56 -5.21
N ILE A 78 0.76 -25.19 -5.94
CA ILE A 78 1.11 -26.15 -7.00
C ILE A 78 0.37 -25.92 -8.34
N GLY A 79 -0.79 -25.25 -8.35
CA GLY A 79 -1.60 -25.15 -9.59
C GLY A 79 -1.74 -23.75 -10.23
N GLY A 80 -1.54 -22.67 -9.48
CA GLY A 80 -1.79 -21.30 -9.95
C GLY A 80 -0.55 -20.55 -10.44
N SER A 81 0.65 -21.06 -10.12
CA SER A 81 1.90 -20.30 -10.27
C SER A 81 2.48 -20.30 -11.68
N THR A 82 1.98 -21.12 -12.62
CA THR A 82 2.57 -21.13 -13.98
C THR A 82 2.14 -19.91 -14.77
N LEU A 83 0.85 -19.55 -14.74
CA LEU A 83 0.35 -18.41 -15.52
C LEU A 83 0.85 -17.08 -14.96
N GLU A 84 0.87 -16.91 -13.63
CA GLU A 84 1.37 -15.68 -13.01
C GLU A 84 2.87 -15.50 -13.24
N VAL A 85 3.67 -16.57 -13.14
CA VAL A 85 5.11 -16.51 -13.46
C VAL A 85 5.34 -16.24 -14.94
N ILE A 86 4.55 -16.84 -15.85
CA ILE A 86 4.66 -16.57 -17.30
C ILE A 86 4.29 -15.11 -17.59
N VAL A 87 3.22 -14.58 -17.02
CA VAL A 87 2.82 -13.18 -17.21
C VAL A 87 3.88 -12.24 -16.65
N CYS A 88 4.38 -12.48 -15.44
CA CYS A 88 5.43 -11.67 -14.82
C CYS A 88 6.76 -11.71 -15.61
N THR A 89 7.13 -12.87 -16.15
CA THR A 89 8.34 -13.01 -16.98
C THR A 89 8.17 -12.31 -18.33
N LEU A 90 7.01 -12.43 -18.98
CA LEU A 90 6.70 -11.71 -20.23
C LEU A 90 6.65 -10.20 -20.04
N ILE A 91 6.07 -9.72 -18.94
CA ILE A 91 6.06 -8.30 -18.57
C ILE A 91 7.50 -7.84 -18.31
N SER A 92 8.28 -8.59 -17.55
CA SER A 92 9.68 -8.26 -17.26
C SER A 92 10.51 -8.16 -18.53
N ILE A 93 10.45 -9.17 -19.41
CA ILE A 93 11.15 -9.16 -20.71
C ILE A 93 10.67 -7.99 -21.57
N SER A 94 9.36 -7.72 -21.60
CA SER A 94 8.80 -6.60 -22.33
C SER A 94 9.28 -5.25 -21.78
N CYS A 95 9.38 -5.11 -20.46
CA CYS A 95 9.93 -3.93 -19.80
C CYS A 95 11.43 -3.78 -20.06
N TYR A 96 12.22 -4.87 -20.04
CA TYR A 96 13.64 -4.82 -20.40
C TYR A 96 13.84 -4.45 -21.86
N ARG A 97 13.04 -5.02 -22.78
CA ARG A 97 13.09 -4.69 -24.22
C ARG A 97 12.58 -3.29 -24.51
N LYS A 98 11.54 -2.81 -23.81
CA LYS A 98 11.03 -1.44 -23.91
C LYS A 98 11.94 -0.42 -23.24
N ARG A 99 12.68 -0.78 -22.18
CA ARG A 99 13.76 0.05 -21.60
C ARG A 99 14.95 0.20 -22.54
N GLY A 100 15.13 -0.72 -23.48
CA GLY A 100 15.99 -0.53 -24.63
C GLY A 100 15.46 0.45 -25.69
N LEU A 101 14.20 0.91 -25.57
CA LEU A 101 13.54 1.70 -26.62
C LEU A 101 12.70 2.91 -26.16
N SER A 102 12.54 3.17 -24.85
CA SER A 102 11.66 4.24 -24.35
C SER A 102 12.32 5.04 -23.23
N LYS A 103 12.72 6.28 -23.55
CA LYS A 103 13.13 7.33 -22.59
C LYS A 103 11.90 8.08 -22.05
N CYS A 104 11.81 8.15 -20.70
CA CYS A 104 11.30 9.20 -19.76
C CYS A 104 9.92 9.85 -19.98
N PRO A 105 9.23 10.46 -18.97
CA PRO A 105 9.75 11.09 -17.72
C PRO A 105 8.88 10.97 -16.44
N ASP A 106 9.42 10.41 -15.35
CA ASP A 106 8.88 10.67 -13.97
C ASP A 106 9.97 10.60 -12.87
N ASP A 107 11.24 10.37 -13.23
CA ASP A 107 12.33 10.12 -12.27
C ASP A 107 13.15 11.37 -11.89
N ILE A 108 12.70 12.57 -12.26
CA ILE A 108 13.52 13.80 -12.18
C ILE A 108 13.77 14.25 -10.73
N GLU A 109 12.97 13.81 -9.75
CA GLU A 109 13.11 14.30 -8.36
C GLU A 109 14.18 13.57 -7.52
N ARG A 110 14.64 12.36 -7.91
CA ARG A 110 15.59 11.57 -7.10
C ARG A 110 17.08 11.69 -7.49
N LEU A 111 17.43 12.42 -8.54
CA LEU A 111 18.79 12.46 -9.11
C LEU A 111 19.56 13.78 -8.85
N ARG A 112 19.21 14.52 -7.80
CA ARG A 112 19.90 15.78 -7.44
C ARG A 112 21.33 15.60 -6.90
N GLY A 113 21.86 14.37 -6.84
CA GLY A 113 23.14 14.05 -6.18
C GLY A 113 24.32 13.66 -7.08
N ILE A 114 24.12 13.34 -8.35
CA ILE A 114 25.20 12.95 -9.28
C ILE A 114 24.92 13.59 -10.64
N THR A 115 25.67 14.64 -10.98
CA THR A 115 25.48 15.56 -12.10
C THR A 115 25.82 14.93 -13.46
N LEU A 116 25.09 13.88 -13.88
CA LEU A 116 25.09 13.46 -15.29
C LEU A 116 23.98 14.22 -16.02
N LEU A 117 24.33 15.40 -16.54
CA LEU A 117 23.45 16.18 -17.41
C LEU A 117 23.24 15.41 -18.72
N VAL A 118 22.14 14.68 -18.83
CA VAL A 118 21.78 13.93 -20.04
C VAL A 118 21.07 14.86 -21.01
N ILE A 119 21.82 15.42 -21.97
CA ILE A 119 21.29 16.28 -23.04
C ILE A 119 20.92 15.39 -24.24
N SER A 120 19.79 15.68 -24.90
CA SER A 120 19.38 14.95 -26.10
C SER A 120 20.10 15.46 -27.36
N TYR A 121 20.32 14.60 -28.36
CA TYR A 121 20.95 15.03 -29.63
C TYR A 121 20.15 16.13 -30.35
N ARG A 122 18.81 16.06 -30.28
CA ARG A 122 17.93 17.10 -30.84
C ARG A 122 18.15 18.45 -30.18
N GLU A 123 18.39 18.45 -28.88
CA GLU A 123 18.72 19.65 -28.12
C GLU A 123 20.10 20.18 -28.52
N LEU A 124 21.12 19.32 -28.66
CA LEU A 124 22.44 19.71 -29.18
C LEU A 124 22.35 20.36 -30.58
N LEU A 125 21.55 19.77 -31.48
CA LEU A 125 21.29 20.35 -32.80
C LEU A 125 20.63 21.72 -32.72
N HIS A 126 19.64 21.89 -31.85
CA HIS A 126 18.97 23.16 -31.68
C HIS A 126 19.92 24.23 -31.15
N VAL A 127 20.68 23.93 -30.09
CA VAL A 127 21.56 24.91 -29.43
C VAL A 127 22.79 25.26 -30.26
N THR A 128 23.21 24.39 -31.18
CA THR A 128 24.30 24.66 -32.14
C THR A 128 23.82 25.21 -33.48
N SER A 129 22.50 25.45 -33.64
CA SER A 129 21.88 25.83 -34.92
C SER A 129 22.25 24.87 -36.07
N ASN A 130 22.07 23.58 -35.83
CA ASN A 130 22.38 22.48 -36.74
C ASN A 130 23.87 22.45 -37.14
N PHE A 131 24.77 22.64 -36.16
CA PHE A 131 26.22 22.73 -36.39
C PHE A 131 26.62 23.78 -37.44
N SER A 132 25.99 24.96 -37.39
CA SER A 132 26.31 26.06 -38.30
C SER A 132 27.73 26.59 -38.10
N ASN A 133 28.38 27.00 -39.20
CA ASN A 133 29.69 27.66 -39.16
C ASN A 133 29.71 28.94 -38.30
N ALA A 134 28.55 29.58 -38.10
CA ALA A 134 28.44 30.73 -37.19
C ALA A 134 28.77 30.39 -35.73
N ASN A 135 28.63 29.10 -35.36
CA ASN A 135 28.93 28.58 -34.03
C ASN A 135 30.22 27.75 -34.00
N PHE A 136 31.01 27.71 -35.08
CA PHE A 136 32.24 26.93 -35.13
C PHE A 136 33.31 27.54 -34.21
N VAL A 137 33.90 26.70 -33.36
CA VAL A 137 34.95 27.10 -32.42
C VAL A 137 36.32 26.67 -32.94
N GLY A 138 36.44 25.46 -33.48
CA GLY A 138 37.71 24.93 -33.97
C GLY A 138 37.60 23.46 -34.40
N ASN A 139 38.64 22.97 -35.08
CA ASN A 139 38.71 21.57 -35.54
C ASN A 139 40.05 20.96 -35.13
N GLU A 140 40.00 19.79 -34.51
CA GLU A 140 41.17 18.97 -34.15
C GLU A 140 41.13 17.62 -34.87
N SER A 141 42.16 16.80 -34.71
CA SER A 141 42.21 15.43 -35.24
C SER A 141 41.03 14.55 -34.79
N PHE A 142 40.41 14.89 -33.66
CA PHE A 142 39.29 14.16 -33.07
C PHE A 142 37.92 14.79 -33.36
N GLY A 143 37.84 15.79 -34.25
CA GLY A 143 36.58 16.39 -34.68
C GLY A 143 36.49 17.90 -34.49
N SER A 144 35.35 18.44 -34.92
CA SER A 144 35.02 19.86 -34.88
C SER A 144 34.21 20.20 -33.64
N VAL A 145 34.55 21.31 -32.99
CA VAL A 145 33.87 21.81 -31.79
C VAL A 145 32.99 22.99 -32.16
N TYR A 146 31.76 22.98 -31.68
CA TYR A 146 30.76 24.03 -31.90
C TYR A 146 30.26 24.60 -30.56
N LYS A 147 29.97 25.90 -30.55
CA LYS A 147 29.37 26.60 -29.42
C LYS A 147 27.86 26.36 -29.39
N GLY A 148 27.31 26.13 -28.21
CA GLY A 148 25.86 26.06 -27.98
C GLY A 148 25.44 26.78 -26.70
N ILE A 149 24.17 27.17 -26.61
CA ILE A 149 23.56 27.78 -25.42
C ILE A 149 22.32 26.97 -25.05
N LEU A 150 22.30 26.36 -23.86
CA LEU A 150 21.19 25.57 -23.34
C LEU A 150 19.99 26.45 -22.96
N ALA A 151 18.83 25.83 -22.72
CA ALA A 151 17.59 26.53 -22.37
C ALA A 151 17.68 27.33 -21.05
N ASP A 152 18.59 26.94 -20.16
CA ASP A 152 18.89 27.65 -18.90
C ASP A 152 19.91 28.79 -19.06
N GLY A 153 20.38 29.04 -20.30
CA GLY A 153 21.39 30.06 -20.61
C GLY A 153 22.84 29.59 -20.43
N MET A 154 23.08 28.33 -20.03
CA MET A 154 24.43 27.79 -19.90
C MET A 154 25.10 27.69 -21.28
N THR A 155 26.30 28.26 -21.41
CA THR A 155 27.12 28.11 -22.63
C THR A 155 27.90 26.80 -22.58
N VAL A 156 27.83 26.01 -23.64
CA VAL A 156 28.47 24.70 -23.78
C VAL A 156 29.29 24.61 -25.06
N ALA A 157 30.32 23.76 -25.05
CA ALA A 157 31.07 23.37 -26.23
C ALA A 157 30.73 21.92 -26.59
N VAL A 158 30.26 21.70 -27.82
CA VAL A 158 29.84 20.40 -28.35
C VAL A 158 30.94 19.91 -29.28
N LYS A 159 31.54 18.76 -28.96
CA LYS A 159 32.54 18.07 -29.77
C LYS A 159 31.94 16.79 -30.35
#